data_AF-A0AAP8T265-F1
#
_entry.id   AF-A0AAP8T265-F1
#
_cell.length_a   1.000
_cell.length_b   1.000
_cell.length_c   1.000
_cell.angle_alpha   90.00
_cell.angle_beta   90.00
_cell.angle_gamma   90.00
#
_symmetry.space_group_name_H-M   'P 1'
#
loop_
_entity.id
_entity.type
_entity.pdbx_description
1 polymer ?
#
loop_
_entity_poly.entity_id
_entity_poly.type
_entity_poly.pdbx_seq_one_letter_code
_entity_poly.pdbx_strand_id
1 'polypeptide(L)'
;EKDQKSEELIIRCNVTPQMTNVIGTLSHGVFTTIVTESGKRAVREMKKNGDVIVENITIYFVQPVQIDDVIEIKPRVLELGRKFGKVDV
;
A
#
# COMPACT_ATOMS: atom_id res chain seq x y z
N GLU A 1 -26.44 -7.64 10.65
CA GLU A 1 -25.08 -7.45 10.10
C GLU A 1 -24.62 -8.74 9.44
N LYS A 2 -23.92 -8.67 8.31
CA LYS A 2 -23.15 -9.80 7.75
C LYS A 2 -21.71 -9.34 7.61
N ASP A 3 -20.91 -9.60 8.63
CA ASP A 3 -19.45 -9.50 8.56
C ASP A 3 -18.94 -10.57 7.61
N GLN A 4 -18.90 -10.22 6.32
CA GLN A 4 -18.17 -10.97 5.33
C GLN A 4 -16.70 -10.67 5.58
N LYS A 5 -16.08 -11.49 6.44
CA LYS A 5 -14.66 -11.44 6.80
C LYS A 5 -13.85 -11.69 5.52
N SER A 6 -13.63 -10.61 4.78
CA SER A 6 -12.79 -10.57 3.60
C SER A 6 -11.38 -10.87 4.09
N GLU A 7 -10.71 -11.87 3.55
CA GLU A 7 -9.32 -12.15 3.91
C GLU A 7 -8.51 -10.86 3.78
N GLU A 8 -7.83 -10.45 4.85
CA GLU A 8 -7.02 -9.24 4.82
C GLU A 8 -5.86 -9.45 3.86
N LEU A 9 -5.78 -8.61 2.82
CA LEU A 9 -4.65 -8.60 1.90
C LEU A 9 -3.39 -8.22 2.68
N ILE A 10 -2.45 -9.16 2.80
CA ILE A 10 -1.15 -8.92 3.43
C ILE A 10 -0.08 -9.08 2.36
N ILE A 11 0.73 -8.04 2.17
CA ILE A 11 1.88 -8.04 1.28
C ILE A 11 3.13 -7.93 2.15
N ARG A 12 4.13 -8.77 1.86
CA ARG A 12 5.44 -8.70 2.51
C ARG A 12 6.51 -8.40 1.48
N CYS A 13 7.40 -7.47 1.79
CA CYS A 13 8.59 -7.23 0.99
C CYS A 13 9.82 -7.08 1.87
N ASN A 14 10.96 -7.55 1.36
CA ASN A 14 12.25 -7.34 1.98
C ASN A 14 12.85 -6.06 1.41
N VAL A 15 13.42 -5.21 2.26
CA VAL A 15 14.10 -4.00 1.83
C VAL A 15 15.47 -4.36 1.29
N THR A 16 15.63 -4.24 -0.03
CA THR A 16 16.91 -4.49 -0.71
C THR A 16 17.75 -3.21 -0.81
N PRO A 17 19.08 -3.30 -0.94
CA PRO A 17 19.93 -2.11 -1.05
C PRO A 17 19.50 -1.14 -2.16
N GLN A 18 18.98 -1.65 -3.27
CA GLN A 18 18.50 -0.87 -4.42
C GLN A 18 17.27 0.00 -4.10
N MET A 19 16.61 -0.27 -2.97
CA MET A 19 15.43 0.46 -2.50
C MET A 19 15.79 1.59 -1.52
N THR A 20 17.05 1.66 -1.08
CA THR A 20 17.50 2.56 -0.03
C THR A 20 18.09 3.88 -0.57
N ASN A 21 18.18 4.87 0.30
CA ASN A 21 18.86 6.14 0.07
C ASN A 21 20.34 6.08 0.54
N VAL A 22 21.04 7.21 0.46
CA VAL A 22 22.46 7.31 0.80
C VAL A 22 22.80 7.01 2.27
N ILE A 23 21.81 7.00 3.16
CA ILE A 23 21.99 6.68 4.59
C ILE A 23 21.48 5.27 4.94
N GLY A 24 21.20 4.42 3.94
CA GLY A 24 20.83 3.01 4.14
C GLY A 24 19.38 2.78 4.58
N THR A 25 18.52 3.80 4.49
CA THR A 25 17.09 3.67 4.82
C THR A 25 16.24 3.65 3.57
N LEU A 26 15.05 3.05 3.64
CA LEU A 26 14.12 2.97 2.52
C LEU A 26 13.85 4.36 1.93
N SER A 27 14.02 4.47 0.61
CA SER A 27 13.76 5.71 -0.11
C SER A 27 12.26 6.06 -0.07
N HIS A 28 11.95 7.33 0.16
CA HIS A 28 10.57 7.84 0.17
C HIS A 28 9.83 7.54 -1.14
N GLY A 29 10.53 7.57 -2.28
CA GLY A 29 9.93 7.25 -3.58
C GLY A 29 9.50 5.78 -3.66
N VAL A 30 10.36 4.87 -3.19
CA VAL A 30 10.04 3.45 -3.15
C VAL A 30 8.89 3.16 -2.19
N PHE A 31 8.87 3.79 -1.01
CA PHE A 31 7.77 3.67 -0.08
C PHE A 31 6.44 4.16 -0.68
N THR A 32 6.46 5.30 -1.38
CA THR A 32 5.29 5.84 -2.10
C THR A 32 4.79 4.86 -3.17
N THR A 33 5.69 4.22 -3.93
CA THR A 33 5.33 3.18 -4.89
C THR A 33 4.70 1.97 -4.22
N ILE A 34 5.27 1.49 -3.10
CA ILE A 34 4.71 0.35 -2.34
C ILE A 34 3.29 0.68 -1.85
N VAL A 35 3.07 1.86 -1.26
CA VAL A 35 1.76 2.29 -0.76
C VAL A 35 0.75 2.42 -1.89
N THR A 36 1.12 3.07 -3.00
CA THR A 36 0.21 3.25 -4.14
C THR A 36 -0.15 1.93 -4.82
N GLU A 37 0.81 1.02 -5.04
CA GLU A 37 0.54 -0.27 -5.68
C GLU A 37 -0.22 -1.24 -4.77
N SER A 38 0.06 -1.25 -3.46
CA SER A 38 -0.72 -2.03 -2.50
C SER A 38 -2.18 -1.55 -2.43
N GLY A 39 -2.40 -0.23 -2.40
CA GLY A 39 -3.74 0.34 -2.42
C GLY A 39 -4.51 0.03 -3.71
N LYS A 40 -3.86 0.17 -4.87
CA LYS A 40 -4.46 -0.24 -6.16
C LYS A 40 -4.82 -1.72 -6.18
N ARG A 41 -3.96 -2.59 -5.65
CA ARG A 41 -4.21 -4.03 -5.56
C ARG A 41 -5.42 -4.35 -4.70
N ALA A 42 -5.54 -3.73 -3.52
CA ALA A 42 -6.70 -3.91 -2.65
C ALA A 42 -8.03 -3.54 -3.36
N VAL A 43 -8.04 -2.42 -4.10
CA VAL A 43 -9.23 -2.02 -4.86
C VAL A 43 -9.52 -3.00 -6.01
N ARG A 44 -8.49 -3.48 -6.72
CA ARG A 44 -8.64 -4.46 -7.81
C ARG A 44 -9.17 -5.81 -7.34
N GLU A 45 -8.82 -6.26 -6.14
CA GLU A 45 -9.36 -7.51 -5.57
C GLU A 45 -10.86 -7.38 -5.26
N MET A 46 -11.34 -6.20 -4.88
CA MET A 46 -12.78 -5.95 -4.64
C MET A 46 -13.56 -5.61 -5.92
N LYS A 47 -12.95 -4.91 -6.89
CA LYS A 47 -13.53 -4.56 -8.19
C LYS A 47 -12.79 -5.27 -9.31
N LYS A 48 -13.41 -6.33 -9.83
CA LYS A 48 -12.89 -7.13 -10.95
C LYS A 48 -12.64 -6.33 -12.25
N ASN A 49 -13.28 -5.16 -12.43
CA ASN A 49 -13.24 -4.40 -13.67
C ASN A 49 -12.90 -2.91 -13.43
N GLY A 50 -11.82 -2.43 -14.04
CA GLY A 50 -11.49 -1.00 -14.15
C GLY A 50 -10.05 -0.66 -13.77
N ASP A 51 -9.41 0.22 -14.55
CA ASP A 51 -8.15 0.83 -14.14
C ASP A 51 -8.39 1.84 -13.02
N VAL A 52 -7.56 1.77 -11.98
CA VAL A 52 -7.62 2.63 -10.80
C VAL A 52 -6.45 3.59 -10.87
N ILE A 53 -6.75 4.88 -10.78
CA ILE A 53 -5.77 5.96 -10.74
C ILE A 53 -5.82 6.59 -9.35
N VAL A 54 -4.66 6.89 -8.78
CA VAL A 54 -4.56 7.58 -7.50
C VAL A 54 -4.80 9.07 -7.73
N GLU A 55 -5.88 9.61 -7.17
CA GLU A 55 -6.22 11.04 -7.28
C GLU A 55 -5.49 11.90 -6.24
N ASN A 56 -5.41 11.40 -5.00
CA ASN A 56 -4.71 12.06 -3.90
C ASN A 56 -4.07 11.01 -2.99
N ILE A 57 -2.91 11.34 -2.42
CA ILE A 57 -2.24 10.52 -1.43
C ILE A 57 -1.65 11.40 -0.33
N THR A 58 -1.83 10.96 0.91
CA THR A 58 -1.16 11.54 2.09
C THR A 58 -0.36 10.43 2.75
N ILE A 59 0.95 10.63 2.91
CA ILE A 59 1.87 9.64 3.49
C ILE A 59 2.55 10.24 4.71
N TYR A 60 2.59 9.47 5.80
CA TYR A 60 3.30 9.83 7.01
C TYR A 60 4.53 8.92 7.18
N PHE A 61 5.72 9.51 7.18
CA PHE A 61 6.97 8.79 7.44
C PHE A 61 7.29 8.85 8.93
N VAL A 62 6.72 7.91 9.69
CA VAL A 62 6.81 7.90 11.17
C VAL A 62 8.19 7.45 11.66
N GLN A 63 8.77 6.43 11.03
CA GLN A 63 10.07 5.88 11.39
C GLN A 63 10.85 5.45 10.13
N PRO A 64 12.19 5.54 10.14
CA PRO A 64 13.01 5.02 9.05
C PRO A 64 12.96 3.50 9.02
N VAL A 65 12.91 2.91 7.82
CA VAL A 65 13.00 1.46 7.60
C VAL A 65 14.39 1.15 7.07
N GLN A 66 15.10 0.20 7.67
CA GLN A 66 16.48 -0.12 7.31
C GLN A 66 16.55 -1.12 6.16
N ILE A 67 17.73 -1.23 5.55
CA ILE A 67 18.06 -2.36 4.69
C ILE A 67 17.87 -3.69 5.44
N ASP A 68 17.50 -4.74 4.71
CA ASP A 68 17.24 -6.10 5.21
C ASP A 68 16.02 -6.26 6.13
N ASP A 69 15.34 -5.17 6.48
CA ASP A 69 14.05 -5.24 7.16
C ASP A 69 12.99 -5.89 6.26
N VAL A 70 12.02 -6.54 6.90
CA VAL A 70 10.80 -7.05 6.24
C VAL A 70 9.65 -6.11 6.56
N ILE A 71 9.06 -5.52 5.52
CA ILE A 71 7.89 -4.66 5.64
C ILE A 71 6.64 -5.50 5.41
N GLU A 72 5.68 -5.40 6.32
CA GLU A 72 4.33 -5.94 6.15
C GLU A 72 3.37 -4.79 5.82
N ILE A 73 2.71 -4.86 4.67
CA ILE A 73 1.76 -3.86 4.18
C ILE A 73 0.35 -4.44 4.23
N LYS A 74 -0.60 -3.70 4.81
CA LYS A 74 -1.99 -4.13 5.03
C LYS A 74 -2.98 -3.11 4.47
N PRO A 75 -3.13 -3.03 3.14
CA PRO A 75 -4.08 -2.12 2.55
C PRO A 75 -5.51 -2.54 2.90
N ARG A 76 -6.31 -1.59 3.36
CA ARG A 76 -7.71 -1.76 3.72
C ARG A 76 -8.57 -0.76 2.97
N VAL A 77 -9.49 -1.27 2.16
CA VAL A 77 -10.49 -0.42 1.49
C VAL A 77 -11.50 0.05 2.54
N LEU A 78 -11.51 1.36 2.80
CA LEU A 78 -12.44 1.98 3.75
C LEU A 78 -13.80 2.26 3.09
N GLU A 79 -13.77 2.71 1.84
CA GLU A 79 -14.96 3.11 1.09
C GLU A 79 -14.78 2.75 -0.38
N LEU A 80 -15.80 2.18 -1.00
CA LEU A 80 -15.78 1.80 -2.40
C LEU A 80 -17.08 2.24 -3.10
N GLY A 81 -17.04 3.44 -3.68
CA GLY A 81 -18.13 3.98 -4.49
C GLY A 81 -18.04 3.55 -5.96
N ARG A 82 -18.94 4.07 -6.81
CA ARG A 82 -18.90 3.79 -8.26
C ARG A 82 -17.70 4.46 -8.95
N LYS A 83 -17.43 5.73 -8.61
CA LYS A 83 -16.39 6.58 -9.22
C LYS A 83 -15.12 6.71 -8.40
N PHE A 84 -15.23 6.83 -7.09
CA PHE A 84 -14.10 7.02 -6.17
C PHE A 84 -14.08 5.91 -5.12
N GLY A 85 -12.91 5.72 -4.51
CA GLY A 85 -12.71 4.84 -3.36
C GLY A 85 -11.65 5.41 -2.44
N LYS A 86 -11.67 4.98 -1.18
CA LYS A 86 -10.68 5.35 -0.16
C LYS A 86 -10.02 4.10 0.36
N VAL A 87 -8.69 4.17 0.48
CA VAL A 87 -7.87 3.07 0.96
C VAL A 87 -6.95 3.61 2.04
N ASP A 88 -6.88 2.87 3.12
CA ASP A 88 -5.94 3.02 4.23
C ASP A 88 -4.83 1.99 4.03
N VAL A 89 -3.57 2.35 4.27
CA VAL A 89 -2.41 1.47 4.01
C VAL A 89 -1.42 1.54 5.16
#